data_AF-A0A7X5HXH5-F1
#
_entry.id   AF-A0A7X5HXH5-F1
#
_cell.length_a   1.000
_cell.length_b   1.000
_cell.length_c   1.000
_cell.angle_alpha   90.00
_cell.angle_beta   90.00
_cell.angle_gamma   90.00
#
_symmetry.space_group_name_H-M   'P 1'
#
loop_
_entity.id
_entity.type
_entity.pdbx_description
1 polymer ?
#
loop_
_entity_poly.entity_id
_entity_poly.type
_entity_poly.pdbx_seq_one_letter_code
_entity_poly.pdbx_strand_id
1 'polypeptide(L)'
;MSLFLAPIHTWLFNKILLLEKIEKEIAGRFQDPDIAATREGLHRTLGGYIPDQPLETMIDTGNIHGWLQSKITLAETRQAALVKQILGKHREAEKEISAIYKEAGRKSGQERGSLEDATEIFQALSDYLLEGMPCDRVNAVVFKSEEEIEWKTANCVHRQNWEGSGVDVAFYYGFRAAFIDGFVEGASRNFSYTYSNEGAQVHRIQKKAA
;
A
#
# COMPACT_ATOMS: atom_id res chain seq x y z
N MET A 1 -14.14 -17.44 -20.76
CA MET A 1 -15.38 -16.81 -20.28
C MET A 1 -15.31 -15.34 -20.64
N SER A 2 -16.43 -14.72 -21.00
CA SER A 2 -16.53 -13.30 -21.38
C SER A 2 -15.72 -12.41 -20.42
N LEU A 3 -14.72 -11.70 -20.94
CA LEU A 3 -13.86 -10.79 -20.17
C LEU A 3 -14.60 -9.46 -19.97
N PHE A 4 -15.56 -9.47 -19.06
CA PHE A 4 -16.24 -8.27 -18.62
C PHE A 4 -15.37 -7.54 -17.60
N LEU A 5 -15.17 -6.24 -17.79
CA LEU A 5 -14.51 -5.39 -16.80
C LEU A 5 -15.43 -5.17 -15.60
N ALA A 6 -15.40 -6.10 -14.65
CA ALA A 6 -16.13 -5.98 -13.39
C ALA A 6 -15.57 -4.87 -12.48
N PRO A 7 -16.38 -4.29 -11.57
CA PRO A 7 -15.97 -3.24 -10.64
C PRO A 7 -14.72 -3.57 -9.81
N ILE A 8 -14.49 -4.86 -9.52
CA ILE A 8 -13.30 -5.34 -8.80
C ILE A 8 -11.99 -5.03 -9.52
N HIS A 9 -12.00 -4.96 -10.87
CA HIS A 9 -10.80 -4.64 -11.65
C HIS A 9 -10.43 -3.17 -11.49
N THR A 10 -11.41 -2.27 -11.57
CA THR A 10 -11.21 -0.83 -11.32
C THR A 10 -10.81 -0.58 -9.87
N TRP A 11 -11.44 -1.30 -8.92
CA TRP A 11 -11.07 -1.26 -7.51
C TRP A 11 -9.60 -1.63 -7.28
N LEU A 12 -9.14 -2.75 -7.84
CA LEU A 12 -7.75 -3.16 -7.74
C LEU A 12 -6.80 -2.19 -8.44
N PHE A 13 -7.19 -1.70 -9.62
CA PHE A 13 -6.42 -0.73 -10.38
C PHE A 13 -6.19 0.57 -9.59
N ASN A 14 -7.22 1.09 -8.90
CA ASN A 14 -7.10 2.30 -8.08
C ASN A 14 -6.08 2.15 -6.95
N LYS A 15 -5.93 0.95 -6.37
CA LYS A 15 -4.91 0.68 -5.36
C LYS A 15 -3.50 0.71 -5.94
N ILE A 16 -3.32 0.24 -7.17
CA ILE A 16 -2.05 0.33 -7.89
C ILE A 16 -1.71 1.80 -8.14
N LEU A 17 -2.69 2.61 -8.57
CA LEU A 17 -2.50 4.05 -8.74
C LEU A 17 -2.12 4.76 -7.43
N LEU A 18 -2.71 4.36 -6.31
CA LEU A 18 -2.34 4.89 -4.99
C LEU A 18 -0.88 4.53 -4.63
N LEU A 19 -0.45 3.30 -4.90
CA LEU A 19 0.95 2.88 -4.70
C LEU A 19 1.91 3.73 -5.55
N GLU A 20 1.59 3.95 -6.84
CA GLU A 20 2.40 4.80 -7.72
C GLU A 20 2.39 6.28 -7.28
N LYS A 21 1.28 6.77 -6.73
CA LYS A 21 1.21 8.11 -6.14
C LYS A 21 2.18 8.24 -4.96
N ILE A 22 2.21 7.25 -4.07
CA ILE A 22 3.16 7.21 -2.96
C ILE A 22 4.61 7.15 -3.47
N GLU A 23 4.88 6.33 -4.49
CA GLU A 23 6.21 6.27 -5.14
C GLU A 23 6.65 7.63 -5.70
N LYS A 24 5.75 8.36 -6.36
CA LYS A 24 6.00 9.72 -6.87
C LYS A 24 6.35 10.69 -5.74
N GLU A 25 5.63 10.63 -4.63
CA GLU A 25 5.90 11.47 -3.45
C GLU A 25 7.27 11.14 -2.82
N ILE A 26 7.63 9.85 -2.72
CA ILE A 26 8.96 9.42 -2.29
C ILE A 26 10.02 10.01 -3.21
N ALA A 27 9.91 9.82 -4.52
CA ALA A 27 10.87 10.36 -5.48
C ALA A 27 10.95 11.90 -5.43
N GLY A 28 9.83 12.58 -5.16
CA GLY A 28 9.77 14.04 -5.02
C GLY A 28 10.43 14.56 -3.75
N ARG A 29 10.43 13.78 -2.67
CA ARG A 29 11.08 14.12 -1.40
C ARG A 29 12.60 14.08 -1.49
N PHE A 30 13.14 13.06 -2.15
CA PHE A 30 14.59 12.83 -2.23
C PHE A 30 15.14 13.37 -3.57
N GLN A 31 15.32 14.69 -3.65
CA GLN A 31 15.83 15.40 -4.84
C GLN A 31 17.35 15.27 -5.01
N ASP A 32 17.85 14.04 -5.02
CA ASP A 32 19.25 13.70 -5.26
C ASP A 32 19.44 13.23 -6.73
N PRO A 33 20.47 13.72 -7.45
CA PRO A 33 20.72 13.33 -8.85
C PRO A 33 20.86 11.82 -9.09
N ASP A 34 21.43 11.08 -8.14
CA ASP A 34 21.58 9.62 -8.25
C ASP A 34 20.24 8.92 -8.05
N ILE A 35 19.36 9.48 -7.20
CA ILE A 35 17.98 8.99 -7.04
C ILE A 35 17.17 9.25 -8.30
N ALA A 36 17.33 10.42 -8.93
CA ALA A 36 16.71 10.73 -10.21
C ALA A 36 17.18 9.77 -11.32
N ALA A 37 18.50 9.54 -11.44
CA ALA A 37 19.07 8.60 -12.40
C ALA A 37 18.60 7.15 -12.14
N THR A 38 18.50 6.76 -10.87
CA THR A 38 17.96 5.45 -10.47
C THR A 38 16.52 5.30 -10.93
N ARG A 39 15.66 6.29 -10.65
CA ARG A 39 14.26 6.29 -11.09
C ARG A 39 14.13 6.16 -12.60
N GLU A 40 14.91 6.94 -13.36
CA GLU A 40 14.92 6.85 -14.83
C GLU A 40 15.36 5.47 -15.32
N GLY A 41 16.39 4.88 -14.69
CA GLY A 41 16.83 3.52 -14.97
C GLY A 41 15.72 2.50 -14.73
N LEU A 42 15.05 2.58 -13.59
CA LEU A 42 13.94 1.71 -13.24
C LEU A 42 12.76 1.87 -14.21
N HIS A 43 12.44 3.09 -14.65
CA HIS A 43 11.40 3.32 -15.65
C HIS A 43 11.75 2.68 -17.01
N ARG A 44 13.03 2.63 -17.38
CA ARG A 44 13.48 1.95 -18.61
C ARG A 44 13.37 0.43 -18.50
N THR A 45 13.64 -0.15 -17.32
CA THR A 45 13.69 -1.61 -17.16
C THR A 45 12.37 -2.24 -16.70
N LEU A 46 11.59 -1.54 -15.87
CA LEU A 46 10.34 -2.02 -15.27
C LEU A 46 9.10 -1.27 -15.81
N GLY A 47 9.31 -0.29 -16.68
CA GLY A 47 8.25 0.59 -17.16
C GLY A 47 7.99 1.75 -16.21
N GLY A 48 7.55 2.87 -16.80
CA GLY A 48 7.14 4.06 -16.07
C GLY A 48 5.78 3.90 -15.40
N TYR A 49 5.31 5.02 -14.83
CA TYR A 49 3.99 5.10 -14.24
C TYR A 49 2.87 4.81 -15.24
N ILE A 50 1.77 4.30 -14.71
CA ILE A 50 0.54 4.11 -15.47
C ILE A 50 0.07 5.48 -15.99
N PRO A 51 -0.23 5.60 -17.31
CA PRO A 51 -0.78 6.81 -17.88
C PRO A 51 -2.11 7.20 -17.24
N ASP A 52 -2.36 8.51 -17.15
CA ASP A 52 -3.65 9.04 -16.72
C ASP A 52 -4.69 8.91 -17.86
N GLN A 53 -5.22 7.70 -18.00
CA GLN A 53 -6.20 7.32 -19.01
C GLN A 53 -7.23 6.36 -18.41
N PRO A 54 -8.44 6.23 -18.99
CA PRO A 54 -9.42 5.24 -18.56
C PRO A 54 -8.85 3.81 -18.60
N LEU A 55 -9.17 2.99 -17.59
CA LEU A 55 -8.65 1.61 -17.49
C LEU A 55 -8.99 0.79 -18.74
N GLU A 56 -10.19 0.99 -19.28
CA GLU A 56 -10.74 0.32 -20.46
C GLU A 56 -9.87 0.51 -21.71
N THR A 57 -9.10 1.60 -21.80
CA THR A 57 -8.24 1.89 -22.96
C THR A 57 -6.84 1.29 -22.84
N MET A 58 -6.45 0.84 -21.64
CA MET A 58 -5.10 0.34 -21.35
C MET A 58 -5.05 -1.15 -20.99
N ILE A 59 -6.13 -1.67 -20.42
CA ILE A 59 -6.19 -3.03 -19.90
C ILE A 59 -6.17 -4.06 -21.04
N ASP A 60 -5.43 -5.15 -20.85
CA ASP A 60 -5.53 -6.31 -21.73
C ASP A 60 -6.85 -7.04 -21.43
N THR A 61 -7.87 -6.76 -22.23
CA THR A 61 -9.17 -7.43 -22.11
C THR A 61 -9.11 -8.91 -22.42
N GLY A 62 -8.04 -9.45 -23.01
CA GLY A 62 -7.81 -10.89 -23.18
C GLY A 62 -7.26 -11.58 -21.92
N ASN A 63 -6.65 -10.82 -21.01
CA ASN A 63 -6.01 -11.33 -19.80
C ASN A 63 -6.01 -10.29 -18.66
N ILE A 64 -7.21 -9.89 -18.21
CA ILE A 64 -7.40 -8.81 -17.22
C ILE A 64 -6.61 -9.08 -15.93
N HIS A 65 -6.74 -10.27 -15.36
CA HIS A 65 -6.07 -10.61 -14.09
C HIS A 65 -4.55 -10.65 -14.24
N GLY A 66 -4.04 -11.25 -15.32
CA GLY A 66 -2.60 -11.29 -15.58
C GLY A 66 -2.02 -9.90 -15.80
N TRP A 67 -2.76 -9.03 -16.49
CA TRP A 67 -2.37 -7.63 -16.67
C TRP A 67 -2.31 -6.89 -15.33
N LEU A 68 -3.36 -6.95 -14.50
CA LEU A 68 -3.40 -6.30 -13.19
C LEU A 68 -2.29 -6.83 -12.27
N GLN A 69 -2.10 -8.15 -12.23
CA GLN A 69 -1.03 -8.78 -11.46
C GLN A 69 0.35 -8.28 -11.91
N SER A 70 0.57 -8.15 -13.23
CA SER A 70 1.83 -7.60 -13.75
C SER A 70 2.04 -6.14 -13.31
N LYS A 71 0.98 -5.32 -13.29
CA LYS A 71 1.07 -3.92 -12.82
C LYS A 71 1.40 -3.83 -11.33
N ILE A 72 0.83 -4.71 -10.51
CA ILE A 72 1.19 -4.84 -9.09
C ILE A 72 2.68 -5.16 -8.95
N THR A 73 3.15 -6.23 -9.60
CA THR A 73 4.55 -6.65 -9.53
C THR A 73 5.50 -5.56 -9.98
N LEU A 74 5.21 -4.88 -11.10
CA LEU A 74 6.05 -3.80 -11.61
C LEU A 74 6.10 -2.60 -10.66
N ALA A 75 4.95 -2.15 -10.15
CA ALA A 75 4.89 -1.01 -9.23
C ALA A 75 5.60 -1.31 -7.89
N GLU A 76 5.35 -2.48 -7.29
CA GLU A 76 6.01 -2.88 -6.04
C GLU A 76 7.52 -3.05 -6.21
N THR A 77 7.95 -3.74 -7.27
CA THR A 77 9.39 -3.96 -7.53
C THR A 77 10.10 -2.63 -7.79
N ARG A 78 9.47 -1.74 -8.57
CA ARG A 78 10.02 -0.41 -8.86
C ARG A 78 10.17 0.44 -7.59
N GLN A 79 9.12 0.49 -6.77
CA GLN A 79 9.16 1.23 -5.52
C GLN A 79 10.18 0.62 -4.53
N ALA A 80 10.24 -0.71 -4.40
CA ALA A 80 11.22 -1.39 -3.55
C ALA A 80 12.66 -1.05 -3.97
N ALA A 81 12.97 -1.12 -5.26
CA ALA A 81 14.28 -0.77 -5.79
C ALA A 81 14.63 0.72 -5.59
N LEU A 82 13.66 1.62 -5.74
CA LEU A 82 13.85 3.05 -5.45
C LEU A 82 14.15 3.27 -3.95
N VAL A 83 13.34 2.67 -3.08
CA VAL A 83 13.50 2.75 -1.63
C VAL A 83 14.86 2.22 -1.19
N LYS A 84 15.33 1.11 -1.76
CA LYS A 84 16.67 0.57 -1.49
C LYS A 84 17.76 1.62 -1.67
N GLN A 85 17.74 2.30 -2.80
CA GLN A 85 18.75 3.29 -3.14
C GLN A 85 18.70 4.48 -2.16
N ILE A 86 17.50 4.91 -1.78
CA ILE A 86 17.28 6.01 -0.86
C ILE A 86 17.77 5.63 0.56
N LEU A 87 17.41 4.44 1.05
CA LEU A 87 17.86 3.92 2.35
C LEU A 87 19.39 3.81 2.44
N GLY A 88 20.05 3.43 1.33
CA GLY A 88 21.51 3.34 1.26
C GLY A 88 22.24 4.69 1.29
N LYS A 89 21.52 5.80 1.10
CA LYS A 89 22.10 7.16 0.97
C LYS A 89 21.71 8.11 2.09
N HIS A 90 20.47 8.02 2.58
CA HIS A 90 19.94 8.97 3.56
C HIS A 90 19.61 8.28 4.88
N ARG A 91 20.28 8.69 5.96
CA ARG A 91 20.10 8.09 7.29
C ARG A 91 18.66 8.19 7.82
N GLU A 92 17.96 9.28 7.50
CA GLU A 92 16.56 9.52 7.93
C GLU A 92 15.53 9.00 6.90
N ALA A 93 15.97 8.31 5.84
CA ALA A 93 15.12 7.84 4.75
C ALA A 93 13.89 7.07 5.23
N GLU A 94 14.10 6.09 6.12
CA GLU A 94 13.03 5.24 6.62
C GLU A 94 11.93 6.06 7.31
N LYS A 95 12.33 7.01 8.16
CA LYS A 95 11.41 7.89 8.88
C LYS A 95 10.65 8.81 7.92
N GLU A 96 11.34 9.38 6.93
CA GLU A 96 10.72 10.24 5.94
C GLU A 96 9.75 9.49 5.02
N ILE A 97 10.13 8.30 4.56
CA ILE A 97 9.25 7.43 3.74
C ILE A 97 8.03 7.00 4.57
N SER A 98 8.22 6.63 5.82
CA SER A 98 7.11 6.31 6.74
C SER A 98 6.16 7.49 6.91
N ALA A 99 6.68 8.73 7.01
CA ALA A 99 5.86 9.92 7.09
C ALA A 99 5.07 10.18 5.79
N ILE A 100 5.64 9.90 4.61
CA ILE A 100 4.94 9.98 3.32
C ILE A 100 3.80 8.95 3.27
N TYR A 101 4.06 7.71 3.68
CA TYR A 101 3.05 6.67 3.77
C TYR A 101 1.93 7.04 4.76
N LYS A 102 2.28 7.57 5.94
CA LYS A 102 1.31 8.04 6.94
C LYS A 102 0.46 9.18 6.41
N GLU A 103 1.04 10.15 5.71
CA GLU A 103 0.28 11.24 5.10
C GLU A 103 -0.65 10.76 3.98
N ALA A 104 -0.19 9.82 3.15
CA ALA A 104 -1.03 9.20 2.13
C ALA A 104 -2.23 8.48 2.76
N GLY A 105 -2.00 7.69 3.81
CA GLY A 105 -3.05 7.05 4.58
C GLY A 105 -4.03 8.06 5.14
N ARG A 106 -3.55 9.14 5.76
CA ARG A 106 -4.38 10.21 6.33
C ARG A 106 -5.29 10.86 5.30
N LYS A 107 -4.77 11.19 4.12
CA LYS A 107 -5.58 11.73 3.02
C LYS A 107 -6.65 10.71 2.58
N SER A 108 -6.29 9.44 2.44
CA SER A 108 -7.23 8.37 2.09
C SER A 108 -8.34 8.19 3.14
N GLY A 109 -8.01 8.26 4.42
CA GLY A 109 -8.99 8.20 5.51
C GLY A 109 -9.94 9.41 5.51
N GLN A 110 -9.42 10.62 5.25
CA GLN A 110 -10.22 11.83 5.12
C GLN A 110 -11.18 11.77 3.93
N GLU A 111 -10.70 11.28 2.77
CA GLU A 111 -11.52 11.07 1.57
C GLU A 111 -12.64 10.06 1.82
N ARG A 112 -12.38 9.03 2.64
CA ARG A 112 -13.40 8.01 2.98
C ARG A 112 -14.53 8.55 3.86
N GLY A 113 -14.24 9.54 4.69
CA GLY A 113 -15.17 10.17 5.63
C GLY A 113 -15.08 9.65 7.07
N SER A 114 -15.84 10.27 7.98
CA SER A 114 -15.83 9.94 9.41
C SER A 114 -16.48 8.58 9.67
N LEU A 115 -15.72 7.65 10.21
CA LEU A 115 -16.18 6.31 10.61
C LEU A 115 -16.21 6.22 12.15
N GLU A 116 -17.24 5.56 12.68
CA GLU A 116 -17.50 5.49 14.13
C GLU A 116 -17.34 4.06 14.70
N ASP A 117 -16.99 3.09 13.86
CA ASP A 117 -16.86 1.67 14.20
C ASP A 117 -15.51 1.10 13.73
N ALA A 118 -14.83 0.35 14.60
CA ALA A 118 -13.52 -0.23 14.31
C ALA A 118 -13.54 -1.20 13.13
N THR A 119 -14.60 -2.00 13.02
CA THR A 119 -14.83 -2.96 11.93
C THR A 119 -15.11 -2.22 10.61
N GLU A 120 -15.86 -1.11 10.64
CA GLU A 120 -16.06 -0.27 9.45
C GLU A 120 -14.75 0.34 8.96
N ILE A 121 -13.89 0.84 9.86
CA ILE A 121 -12.57 1.35 9.51
C ILE A 121 -11.72 0.27 8.85
N PHE A 122 -11.69 -0.94 9.42
CA PHE A 122 -10.97 -2.07 8.84
C PHE A 122 -11.51 -2.49 7.47
N GLN A 123 -12.83 -2.50 7.28
CA GLN A 123 -13.43 -2.80 5.99
C GLN A 123 -13.07 -1.73 4.96
N ALA A 124 -13.11 -0.46 5.33
CA ALA A 124 -12.75 0.64 4.46
C ALA A 124 -11.27 0.63 4.05
N LEU A 125 -10.36 0.21 4.94
CA LEU A 125 -8.92 0.03 4.60
C LEU A 125 -8.73 -0.89 3.39
N SER A 126 -9.60 -1.89 3.23
CA SER A 126 -9.54 -2.82 2.11
C SER A 126 -9.72 -2.13 0.76
N ASP A 127 -10.29 -0.92 0.69
CA ASP A 127 -10.43 -0.18 -0.57
C ASP A 127 -9.12 0.49 -1.02
N TYR A 128 -8.16 0.66 -0.11
CA TYR A 128 -6.93 1.43 -0.34
C TYR A 128 -5.68 0.55 -0.32
N LEU A 129 -5.64 -0.45 0.57
CA LEU A 129 -4.49 -1.33 0.66
C LEU A 129 -4.46 -2.33 -0.49
N LEU A 130 -3.31 -2.39 -1.16
CA LEU A 130 -2.99 -3.45 -2.09
C LEU A 130 -2.63 -4.69 -1.26
N GLU A 131 -3.48 -5.70 -1.26
CA GLU A 131 -3.30 -6.93 -0.46
C GLU A 131 -3.46 -8.16 -1.35
N GLY A 132 -2.86 -8.08 -2.54
CA GLY A 132 -3.05 -9.08 -3.57
C GLY A 132 -4.50 -9.13 -4.06
N MET A 133 -4.89 -10.31 -4.53
CA MET A 133 -6.23 -10.59 -5.01
C MET A 133 -7.14 -10.98 -3.83
N PRO A 134 -8.47 -10.76 -3.91
CA PRO A 134 -9.41 -11.13 -2.84
C PRO A 134 -9.31 -12.60 -2.36
N CYS A 135 -8.83 -13.50 -3.23
CA CYS A 135 -8.63 -14.91 -2.91
C CYS A 135 -7.42 -15.20 -2.01
N ASP A 136 -6.50 -14.25 -1.82
CA ASP A 136 -5.21 -14.48 -1.18
C ASP A 136 -5.30 -14.56 0.35
N ARG A 137 -6.45 -14.17 0.93
CA ARG A 137 -6.78 -14.24 2.36
C ARG A 137 -5.65 -13.69 3.24
N VAL A 138 -5.14 -12.52 2.87
CA VAL A 138 -3.98 -11.87 3.51
C VAL A 138 -4.20 -11.59 4.99
N ASN A 139 -5.41 -11.20 5.40
CA ASN A 139 -5.74 -10.87 6.79
C ASN A 139 -6.63 -11.93 7.44
N ALA A 140 -6.30 -12.31 8.67
CA ALA A 140 -7.10 -13.16 9.54
C ALA A 140 -7.54 -12.36 10.77
N VAL A 141 -8.82 -12.04 10.85
CA VAL A 141 -9.41 -11.35 12.01
C VAL A 141 -9.40 -12.30 13.21
N VAL A 142 -8.82 -11.84 14.33
CA VAL A 142 -8.73 -12.61 15.58
C VAL A 142 -9.70 -12.10 16.65
N PHE A 143 -10.05 -10.82 16.60
CA PHE A 143 -11.06 -10.20 17.46
C PHE A 143 -11.80 -9.11 16.67
N LYS A 144 -13.11 -8.96 16.91
CA LYS A 144 -13.89 -7.86 16.33
C LYS A 144 -15.06 -7.46 17.23
N SER A 145 -15.26 -6.15 17.33
CA SER A 145 -16.38 -5.46 17.97
C SER A 145 -16.49 -4.07 17.33
N GLU A 146 -17.46 -3.26 17.78
CA GLU A 146 -17.60 -1.88 17.31
C GLU A 146 -16.45 -0.98 17.81
N GLU A 147 -15.87 -1.30 18.97
CA GLU A 147 -14.84 -0.48 19.61
C GLU A 147 -13.42 -0.97 19.34
N GLU A 148 -13.25 -2.22 18.92
CA GLU A 148 -11.95 -2.81 18.68
C GLU A 148 -12.01 -3.91 17.62
N ILE A 149 -11.02 -3.90 16.73
CA ILE A 149 -10.74 -5.00 15.81
C ILE A 149 -9.24 -5.32 15.83
N GLU A 150 -8.91 -6.61 15.90
CA GLU A 150 -7.55 -7.12 15.82
C GLU A 150 -7.48 -8.16 14.70
N TRP A 151 -6.42 -8.08 13.89
CA TRP A 151 -6.15 -9.06 12.84
C TRP A 151 -4.66 -9.36 12.71
N LYS A 152 -4.37 -10.52 12.13
CA LYS A 152 -3.02 -10.96 11.79
C LYS A 152 -2.85 -11.00 10.27
N THR A 153 -1.68 -10.63 9.77
CA THR A 153 -1.33 -10.94 8.38
C THR A 153 -0.98 -12.43 8.28
N ALA A 154 -1.89 -13.21 7.70
CA ALA A 154 -1.79 -14.67 7.59
C ALA A 154 -0.90 -15.10 6.41
N ASN A 155 -0.94 -14.35 5.30
CA ASN A 155 -0.14 -14.62 4.12
C ASN A 155 0.42 -13.32 3.55
N CYS A 156 1.74 -13.26 3.33
CA CYS A 156 2.37 -12.07 2.75
C CYS A 156 2.57 -12.24 1.25
N VAL A 157 1.94 -11.36 0.47
CA VAL A 157 2.05 -11.30 -0.99
C VAL A 157 3.16 -10.36 -1.50
N HIS A 158 3.74 -9.54 -0.63
CA HIS A 158 4.70 -8.48 -1.00
C HIS A 158 6.17 -8.94 -0.92
N ARG A 159 6.45 -9.97 -0.12
CA ARG A 159 7.81 -10.39 0.23
C ARG A 159 8.69 -10.61 -0.99
N GLN A 160 8.17 -11.33 -1.99
CA GLN A 160 8.93 -11.67 -3.19
C GLN A 160 9.41 -10.43 -3.96
N ASN A 161 8.57 -9.40 -4.08
CA ASN A 161 8.92 -8.18 -4.83
C ASN A 161 9.97 -7.34 -4.08
N TRP A 162 9.83 -7.22 -2.75
CA TRP A 162 10.72 -6.43 -1.91
C TRP A 162 12.08 -7.10 -1.68
N GLU A 163 12.08 -8.37 -1.24
CA GLU A 163 13.31 -9.13 -1.03
C GLU A 163 14.03 -9.42 -2.35
N GLY A 164 13.28 -9.63 -3.44
CA GLY A 164 13.85 -9.77 -4.79
C GLY A 164 14.60 -8.51 -5.26
N SER A 165 14.23 -7.34 -4.73
CA SER A 165 14.94 -6.09 -4.96
C SER A 165 16.14 -5.90 -4.00
N GLY A 166 16.31 -6.79 -3.02
CA GLY A 166 17.34 -6.74 -1.98
C GLY A 166 17.02 -5.73 -0.88
N VAL A 167 15.74 -5.52 -0.58
CA VAL A 167 15.28 -4.74 0.58
C VAL A 167 14.63 -5.71 1.56
N ASP A 168 14.95 -5.59 2.85
CA ASP A 168 14.22 -6.31 3.88
C ASP A 168 12.74 -5.90 3.83
N VAL A 169 11.85 -6.86 3.61
CA VAL A 169 10.40 -6.63 3.55
C VAL A 169 9.86 -6.02 4.87
N ALA A 170 10.58 -6.15 5.98
CA ALA A 170 10.23 -5.50 7.24
C ALA A 170 10.10 -3.96 7.11
N PHE A 171 10.90 -3.31 6.25
CA PHE A 171 10.74 -1.89 5.95
C PHE A 171 9.36 -1.60 5.35
N TYR A 172 8.93 -2.41 4.38
CA TYR A 172 7.62 -2.26 3.77
C TYR A 172 6.49 -2.48 4.77
N TYR A 173 6.61 -3.46 5.66
CA TYR A 173 5.60 -3.66 6.69
C TYR A 173 5.48 -2.45 7.62
N GLY A 174 6.61 -1.82 7.97
CA GLY A 174 6.63 -0.55 8.70
C GLY A 174 5.93 0.58 7.94
N PHE A 175 6.22 0.73 6.64
CA PHE A 175 5.56 1.74 5.80
C PHE A 175 4.05 1.49 5.67
N ARG A 176 3.64 0.23 5.50
CA ARG A 176 2.23 -0.17 5.47
C ARG A 176 1.55 0.10 6.80
N ALA A 177 2.20 -0.20 7.92
CA ALA A 177 1.68 0.14 9.24
C ALA A 177 1.53 1.66 9.43
N ALA A 178 2.49 2.45 8.94
CA ALA A 178 2.41 3.91 8.97
C ALA A 178 1.22 4.44 8.13
N PHE A 179 0.97 3.85 6.95
CA PHE A 179 -0.22 4.17 6.16
C PHE A 179 -1.51 3.85 6.90
N ILE A 180 -1.62 2.66 7.50
CA ILE A 180 -2.81 2.28 8.26
C ILE A 180 -3.03 3.25 9.43
N ASP A 181 -1.98 3.58 10.18
CA ASP A 181 -2.02 4.55 11.27
C ASP A 181 -2.58 5.91 10.79
N GLY A 182 -2.01 6.44 9.69
CA GLY A 182 -2.49 7.65 9.07
C GLY A 182 -3.95 7.55 8.63
N PHE A 183 -4.34 6.44 8.01
CA PHE A 183 -5.72 6.20 7.58
C PHE A 183 -6.70 6.25 8.75
N VAL A 184 -6.39 5.58 9.85
CA VAL A 184 -7.23 5.61 11.06
C VAL A 184 -7.33 7.04 11.60
N GLU A 185 -6.22 7.79 11.69
CA GLU A 185 -6.24 9.20 12.10
C GLU A 185 -7.10 10.08 11.19
N GLY A 186 -7.09 9.81 9.88
CA GLY A 186 -7.86 10.56 8.89
C GLY A 186 -9.35 10.21 8.87
N ALA A 187 -9.67 8.93 9.05
CA ALA A 187 -11.03 8.40 9.02
C ALA A 187 -11.79 8.57 10.34
N SER A 188 -11.08 8.66 11.48
CA SER A 188 -11.75 8.88 12.76
C SER A 188 -10.83 9.48 13.82
N ARG A 189 -11.33 10.48 14.55
CA ARG A 189 -10.62 11.03 15.71
C ARG A 189 -10.74 10.15 16.94
N ASN A 190 -11.75 9.28 16.98
CA ASN A 190 -12.11 8.46 18.13
C ASN A 190 -11.32 7.16 18.21
N PHE A 191 -10.64 6.76 17.13
CA PHE A 191 -9.88 5.51 17.07
C PHE A 191 -8.37 5.75 17.00
N SER A 192 -7.62 4.74 17.41
CA SER A 192 -6.17 4.66 17.34
C SER A 192 -5.76 3.32 16.75
N TYR A 193 -4.56 3.27 16.17
CA TYR A 193 -4.00 2.07 15.58
C TYR A 193 -2.71 1.68 16.27
N THR A 194 -2.49 0.37 16.42
CA THR A 194 -1.22 -0.19 16.91
C THR A 194 -0.80 -1.37 16.04
N TYR A 195 0.51 -1.57 15.95
CA TYR A 195 1.14 -2.58 15.13
C TYR A 195 2.31 -3.23 15.87
N SER A 196 2.42 -4.55 15.76
CA SER A 196 3.59 -5.32 16.19
C SER A 196 4.00 -6.31 15.09
N ASN A 197 5.30 -6.56 14.99
CA ASN A 197 5.89 -7.55 14.10
C ASN A 197 6.84 -8.49 14.87
N GLU A 198 6.47 -8.85 16.09
CA GLU A 198 7.23 -9.78 16.94
C GLU A 198 6.74 -11.21 16.71
N GLY A 199 7.34 -11.91 15.74
CA GLY A 199 6.99 -13.28 15.35
C GLY A 199 5.74 -13.40 14.47
N ALA A 200 4.79 -12.48 14.58
CA ALA A 200 3.67 -12.32 13.65
C ALA A 200 3.32 -10.83 13.48
N GLN A 201 2.83 -10.48 12.29
CA GLN A 201 2.26 -9.15 12.05
C GLN A 201 0.88 -9.09 12.69
N VAL A 202 0.76 -8.32 13.77
CA VAL A 202 -0.49 -8.09 14.50
C VAL A 202 -0.87 -6.63 14.37
N HIS A 203 -2.11 -6.39 13.98
CA HIS A 203 -2.68 -5.07 13.77
C HIS A 203 -3.90 -4.93 14.67
N ARG A 204 -4.06 -3.77 15.31
CA ARG A 204 -5.24 -3.47 16.13
C ARG A 204 -5.69 -2.04 15.92
N ILE A 205 -7.00 -1.87 15.70
CA ILE A 205 -7.69 -0.59 15.74
C ILE A 205 -8.57 -0.61 16.97
N GLN A 206 -8.47 0.40 17.83
CA GLN A 206 -9.22 0.49 19.08
C GLN A 206 -9.70 1.90 19.34
N LYS A 207 -10.89 2.03 19.92
CA LYS A 207 -11.47 3.28 20.38
C LYS A 207 -10.58 3.85 21.49
N LYS A 208 -10.32 5.15 21.42
CA LYS A 208 -9.57 5.87 22.44
C LYS A 208 -10.40 5.94 23.71
N ALA A 209 -9.74 5.75 24.86
CA ALA A 209 -10.34 6.08 26.14
C ALA A 209 -10.69 7.58 26.16
N ALA A 210 -11.87 7.90 26.71
CA ALA A 210 -12.35 9.26 26.89
C ALA A 210 -11.53 10.02 27.94
#